data_AF-A0A1S2NXW3-F1
#
_entry.id   AF-A0A1S2NXW3-F1
#
_cell.length_a   1.000
_cell.length_b   1.000
_cell.length_c   1.000
_cell.angle_alpha   90.00
_cell.angle_beta   90.00
_cell.angle_gamma   90.00
#
_symmetry.space_group_name_H-M   'P 1'
#
loop_
_entity.id
_entity.type
_entity.pdbx_description
1 polymer ?
#
loop_
_entity_poly.entity_id
_entity_poly.type
_entity_poly.pdbx_seq_one_letter_code
_entity_poly.pdbx_strand_id
1 'polypeptide(L)'
;MLMRTDPFRELDRLAQQLIGPGTWSRPSAMAMDAYREGHEYVVAFDLPGVSADAIDIDVERNMLTVKAERRPAAKGEDVQMELSERPLGVFSRQIVLADTLDTEQIKADYDAGVLTLRIPIAERAKPRKISIGSGSDRKEISG
;
A
#
# COMPACT_ATOMS: atom_id res chain seq x y z
N MET A 1 -22.29 26.80 -12.20
CA MET A 1 -21.98 26.36 -13.58
C MET A 1 -20.48 26.44 -13.74
N LEU A 2 -19.77 25.30 -13.78
CA LEU A 2 -18.34 25.27 -14.07
C LEU A 2 -18.19 25.66 -15.54
N MET A 3 -17.68 26.86 -15.82
CA MET A 3 -17.31 27.22 -17.19
C MET A 3 -16.02 26.49 -17.53
N ARG A 4 -16.08 25.52 -18.44
CA ARG A 4 -14.89 24.99 -19.13
C ARG A 4 -15.09 25.10 -20.63
N THR A 5 -14.29 25.95 -21.25
CA THR A 5 -13.92 25.84 -22.66
C THR A 5 -12.87 24.75 -22.78
N ASP A 6 -13.26 23.56 -23.23
CA ASP A 6 -12.29 22.56 -23.64
C ASP A 6 -12.74 21.87 -24.95
N PRO A 7 -12.15 22.23 -26.10
CA PRO A 7 -12.63 21.85 -27.43
C PRO A 7 -12.31 20.39 -27.83
N PHE A 8 -11.74 19.57 -26.94
CA PHE A 8 -11.26 18.22 -27.24
C PHE A 8 -12.07 17.08 -26.58
N ARG A 9 -13.29 17.36 -26.14
CA ARG A 9 -14.17 16.48 -25.35
C ARG A 9 -14.44 15.10 -25.97
N GLU A 10 -14.44 15.00 -27.31
CA GLU A 10 -14.64 13.72 -28.01
C GLU A 10 -13.38 12.84 -28.05
N LEU A 11 -12.20 13.47 -28.08
CA LEU A 11 -10.91 12.75 -28.09
C LEU A 11 -10.63 12.11 -26.72
N ASP A 12 -10.97 12.82 -25.64
CA ASP A 12 -10.82 12.32 -24.26
C ASP A 12 -11.72 11.11 -23.98
N ARG A 13 -12.96 11.09 -24.49
CA ARG A 13 -13.86 9.93 -24.33
C ARG A 13 -13.35 8.70 -25.06
N LEU A 14 -12.79 8.87 -26.27
CA LEU A 14 -12.21 7.77 -27.04
C LEU A 14 -10.89 7.26 -26.42
N ALA A 15 -10.07 8.18 -25.89
CA ALA A 15 -8.84 7.84 -25.17
C ALA A 15 -9.12 7.09 -23.86
N GLN A 16 -10.17 7.47 -23.12
CA GLN A 16 -10.62 6.78 -21.90
C GLN A 16 -11.12 5.34 -22.17
N GLN A 17 -11.58 5.03 -23.39
CA GLN A 17 -12.00 3.68 -23.79
C GLN A 17 -10.83 2.77 -24.20
N LEU A 18 -9.68 3.34 -24.62
CA LEU A 18 -8.49 2.58 -25.01
C LEU A 18 -7.39 2.56 -23.94
N ILE A 19 -7.39 3.52 -23.00
CA ILE A 19 -6.38 3.74 -21.95
C ILE A 19 -7.08 4.10 -20.63
N GLY A 20 -8.17 3.43 -20.28
CA GLY A 20 -8.90 3.69 -19.04
C GLY A 20 -8.01 3.48 -17.80
N PRO A 21 -8.06 4.38 -16.78
CA PRO A 21 -7.30 4.20 -15.55
C PRO A 21 -7.86 3.01 -14.74
N GLY A 22 -6.96 2.12 -14.28
CA GLY A 22 -7.27 1.13 -13.24
C GLY A 22 -8.07 -0.10 -13.65
N THR A 23 -7.70 -0.78 -14.74
CA THR A 23 -8.15 -2.17 -14.97
C THR A 23 -7.33 -3.14 -14.11
N TRP A 24 -7.80 -4.36 -13.86
CA TRP A 24 -6.99 -5.39 -13.17
C TRP A 24 -5.63 -5.64 -13.84
N SER A 25 -5.52 -5.42 -15.15
CA SER A 25 -4.29 -5.59 -15.91
C SER A 25 -3.31 -4.41 -15.77
N ARG A 26 -3.77 -3.22 -15.37
CA ARG A 26 -2.96 -2.01 -15.14
C ARG A 26 -3.56 -1.18 -14.00
N PRO A 27 -3.40 -1.62 -12.74
CA PRO A 27 -3.96 -0.93 -11.59
C PRO A 27 -3.34 0.47 -11.45
N SER A 28 -4.14 1.41 -10.95
CA SER A 28 -3.70 2.79 -10.71
C SER A 28 -2.72 2.86 -9.53
N ALA A 29 -1.86 3.89 -9.55
CA ALA A 29 -0.93 4.14 -8.47
C ALA A 29 -1.67 4.50 -7.18
N MET A 30 -1.27 3.85 -6.09
CA MET A 30 -1.72 4.11 -4.72
C MET A 30 -0.59 4.86 -4.00
N ALA A 31 -0.82 6.12 -3.63
CA ALA A 31 0.15 6.90 -2.86
C ALA A 31 0.28 6.30 -1.46
N MET A 32 1.51 6.33 -0.93
CA MET A 32 1.79 5.72 0.36
C MET A 32 2.95 6.40 1.08
N ASP A 33 2.86 6.41 2.40
CA ASP A 33 3.94 6.75 3.32
C ASP A 33 4.32 5.52 4.13
N ALA A 34 5.60 5.36 4.46
CA ALA A 34 6.09 4.29 5.32
C ALA A 34 7.14 4.82 6.28
N TYR A 35 6.98 4.53 7.57
CA TYR A 35 7.87 5.02 8.62
C TYR A 35 7.90 4.06 9.81
N ARG A 36 8.90 4.23 10.68
CA ARG A 36 9.00 3.49 11.94
C ARG A 36 8.49 4.36 13.09
N GLU A 37 7.63 3.79 13.92
CA GLU A 37 7.09 4.42 15.12
C GLU A 37 7.40 3.52 16.32
N GLY A 38 8.47 3.83 17.06
CA GLY A 38 8.91 3.01 18.20
C GLY A 38 9.22 1.56 17.80
N HIS A 39 8.37 0.64 18.24
CA HIS A 39 8.48 -0.81 17.99
C HIS A 39 7.56 -1.29 16.86
N GLU A 40 6.96 -0.39 16.09
CA GLU A 40 6.09 -0.70 14.96
C GLU A 40 6.65 -0.10 13.66
N TYR A 41 6.36 -0.77 12.55
CA TYR A 41 6.51 -0.25 11.21
C TYR A 41 5.13 0.10 10.68
N VAL A 42 4.93 1.36 10.31
CA VAL A 42 3.63 1.91 9.90
C VAL A 42 3.66 2.21 8.42
N VAL A 43 2.62 1.78 7.71
CA VAL A 43 2.43 2.06 6.29
C VAL A 43 1.04 2.66 6.10
N ALA A 44 0.95 3.86 5.54
CA ALA A 44 -0.29 4.56 5.25
C ALA A 44 -0.53 4.63 3.74
N PHE A 45 -1.76 4.39 3.28
CA PHE A 45 -2.15 4.43 1.87
C PHE A 45 -3.34 5.36 1.66
N ASP A 46 -3.24 6.24 0.67
CA ASP A 46 -4.34 7.13 0.29
C ASP A 46 -5.35 6.39 -0.59
N LEU A 47 -6.56 6.18 -0.06
CA LEU A 47 -7.68 5.51 -0.71
C LEU A 47 -9.00 6.31 -0.63
N PRO A 48 -9.02 7.61 -0.99
CA PRO A 48 -10.17 8.46 -0.76
C PRO A 48 -11.42 8.01 -1.55
N GLY A 49 -12.49 7.71 -0.82
CA GLY A 49 -13.77 7.29 -1.39
C GLY A 49 -13.80 5.85 -1.87
N VAL A 50 -12.91 5.00 -1.37
CA VAL A 50 -13.02 3.54 -1.39
C VAL A 50 -13.81 3.11 -0.14
N SER A 51 -14.73 2.17 -0.29
CA SER A 51 -15.44 1.58 0.86
C SER A 51 -14.58 0.49 1.51
N ALA A 52 -14.67 0.32 2.82
CA ALA A 52 -13.80 -0.61 3.56
C ALA A 52 -13.93 -2.07 3.09
N ASP A 53 -15.12 -2.47 2.63
CA ASP A 53 -15.42 -3.79 2.07
C ASP A 53 -14.81 -4.01 0.67
N ALA A 54 -14.39 -2.93 0.00
CA ALA A 54 -13.72 -2.97 -1.30
C ALA A 54 -12.19 -2.91 -1.17
N ILE A 55 -11.65 -3.06 0.04
CA ILE A 55 -10.22 -3.12 0.34
C ILE A 55 -9.86 -4.56 0.70
N ASP A 56 -8.85 -5.09 0.03
CA ASP A 56 -8.31 -6.43 0.23
C ASP A 56 -6.82 -6.32 0.58
N ILE A 57 -6.42 -7.00 1.65
CA ILE A 57 -5.06 -6.94 2.20
C ILE A 57 -4.60 -8.37 2.38
N ASP A 58 -3.50 -8.70 1.72
CA ASP A 58 -2.95 -10.04 1.67
C ASP A 58 -1.46 -10.02 1.98
N VAL A 59 -0.97 -11.03 2.70
CA VAL A 59 0.45 -11.18 3.00
C VAL A 59 0.89 -12.60 2.67
N GLU A 60 1.74 -12.73 1.66
CA GLU A 60 2.33 -14.01 1.27
C GLU A 60 3.85 -13.88 1.23
N ARG A 61 4.59 -14.73 1.97
CA ARG A 61 6.07 -14.79 1.93
C ARG A 61 6.73 -13.40 2.07
N ASN A 62 6.30 -12.62 3.06
CA ASN A 62 6.75 -11.25 3.32
C ASN A 62 6.41 -10.23 2.22
N MET A 63 5.58 -10.59 1.24
CA MET A 63 4.99 -9.65 0.29
C MET A 63 3.63 -9.19 0.81
N LEU A 64 3.54 -7.93 1.21
CA LEU A 64 2.27 -7.28 1.51
C LEU A 64 1.66 -6.76 0.21
N THR A 65 0.44 -7.21 -0.09
CA THR A 65 -0.36 -6.76 -1.22
C THR A 65 -1.61 -6.04 -0.70
N VAL A 66 -1.80 -4.79 -1.11
CA VAL A 66 -3.01 -4.02 -0.84
C VAL A 66 -3.72 -3.77 -2.16
N LYS A 67 -4.96 -4.24 -2.27
CA LYS A 67 -5.84 -3.99 -3.42
C LYS A 67 -7.06 -3.22 -2.95
N ALA A 68 -7.52 -2.30 -3.78
CA ALA A 68 -8.69 -1.50 -3.49
C ALA A 68 -9.46 -1.21 -4.78
N GLU A 69 -10.78 -1.21 -4.73
CA GLU A 69 -11.63 -0.83 -5.87
C GLU A 69 -12.45 0.41 -5.55
N ARG A 70 -12.29 1.45 -6.37
CA ARG A 70 -13.15 2.63 -6.33
C ARG A 70 -14.18 2.58 -7.44
N ARG A 71 -15.43 2.28 -7.06
CA ARG A 71 -16.55 2.25 -7.99
C ARG A 71 -17.07 3.66 -8.30
N PRO A 72 -17.61 3.88 -9.51
CA PRO A 72 -18.36 5.09 -9.80
C PRO A 72 -19.53 5.21 -8.83
N ALA A 73 -19.77 6.42 -8.31
CA ALA A 73 -20.99 6.66 -7.52
C ALA A 73 -22.22 6.45 -8.41
N ALA A 74 -23.20 5.69 -7.93
CA ALA A 74 -24.50 5.58 -8.58
C ALA A 74 -25.14 6.98 -8.59
N LYS A 75 -25.30 7.54 -9.78
CA LYS A 75 -25.97 8.82 -10.01
C LYS A 75 -27.31 8.55 -10.69
N GLY A 76 -28.32 9.36 -10.41
CA GLY A 76 -29.62 9.26 -11.09
C GLY A 76 -29.47 9.48 -12.61
N GLU A 77 -30.47 9.03 -13.37
CA GLU A 77 -30.47 9.10 -14.85
C GLU A 77 -30.32 10.53 -15.37
N ASP A 78 -30.75 11.54 -14.60
CA ASP A 78 -30.66 12.96 -14.95
C ASP A 78 -29.29 13.61 -14.68
N VAL A 79 -28.30 12.85 -14.21
CA VAL A 79 -27.00 13.43 -13.82
C VAL A 79 -25.99 13.37 -14.97
N GLN A 80 -25.79 14.52 -15.61
CA GLN A 80 -24.73 14.69 -16.60
C GLN A 80 -23.38 14.98 -15.92
N MET A 81 -22.38 14.12 -16.17
CA MET A 81 -21.02 14.33 -15.70
C MET A 81 -20.30 15.35 -16.58
N GLU A 82 -20.08 16.56 -16.06
CA GLU A 82 -19.38 17.61 -16.80
C GLU A 82 -17.86 17.42 -16.83
N LEU A 83 -17.29 16.90 -15.73
CA LEU A 83 -15.85 16.70 -15.53
C LEU A 83 -15.58 15.46 -14.65
N SER A 84 -14.52 14.71 -15.00
CA SER A 84 -14.07 13.53 -14.25
C SER A 84 -12.54 13.50 -14.11
N GLU A 85 -12.03 14.02 -13.00
CA GLU A 85 -10.59 14.02 -12.67
C GLU A 85 -10.23 12.97 -11.61
N ARG A 86 -11.24 12.47 -10.89
CA ARG A 86 -11.05 11.49 -9.81
C ARG A 86 -10.72 10.12 -10.42
N PRO A 87 -9.61 9.48 -10.04
CA PRO A 87 -9.30 8.14 -10.53
C PRO A 87 -10.35 7.15 -10.02
N LEU A 88 -10.80 6.27 -10.91
CA LEU A 88 -11.75 5.18 -10.66
C LEU A 88 -11.07 3.84 -10.99
N GLY A 89 -11.72 2.74 -10.60
CA GLY A 89 -11.24 1.39 -10.89
C GLY A 89 -10.37 0.84 -9.78
N VAL A 90 -9.44 -0.05 -10.15
CA VAL A 90 -8.66 -0.84 -9.21
C VAL A 90 -7.29 -0.21 -8.95
N PHE A 91 -6.95 -0.13 -7.68
CA PHE A 91 -5.67 0.28 -7.14
C PHE A 91 -4.99 -0.96 -6.55
N SER A 92 -3.70 -1.10 -6.77
CA SER A 92 -2.92 -2.21 -6.21
C SER A 92 -1.52 -1.74 -5.87
N ARG A 93 -1.04 -2.14 -4.70
CA ARG A 93 0.31 -1.87 -4.24
C ARG A 93 0.90 -3.13 -3.63
N GLN A 94 2.14 -3.41 -3.97
CA GLN A 94 2.90 -4.52 -3.41
C GLN A 94 4.18 -3.98 -2.77
N ILE A 95 4.47 -4.45 -1.57
CA ILE A 95 5.62 -4.03 -0.77
C ILE A 95 6.27 -5.27 -0.17
N VAL A 96 7.59 -5.37 -0.33
CA VAL A 96 8.36 -6.41 0.35
C VAL A 96 8.66 -5.94 1.77
N LEU A 97 8.20 -6.71 2.75
CA LEU A 97 8.43 -6.52 4.17
C LEU A 97 9.76 -7.17 4.56
N ALA A 98 10.43 -6.60 5.56
CA ALA A 98 11.63 -7.20 6.12
C ALA A 98 11.26 -8.39 7.01
N ASP A 99 12.13 -9.41 7.07
CA ASP A 99 11.97 -10.59 7.93
C ASP A 99 11.94 -10.27 9.43
N THR A 100 12.31 -9.04 9.78
CA THR A 100 12.28 -8.52 11.16
C THR A 100 10.90 -8.05 11.58
N LEU A 101 9.92 -8.00 10.69
CA LEU A 101 8.55 -7.62 10.97
C LEU A 101 7.69 -8.84 11.28
N ASP A 102 6.83 -8.73 12.28
CA ASP A 102 5.86 -9.77 12.65
C ASP A 102 4.59 -9.60 11.82
N THR A 103 4.51 -10.33 10.70
CA THR A 103 3.39 -10.28 9.77
C THR A 103 2.13 -10.99 10.26
N GLU A 104 2.23 -11.80 11.33
CA GLU A 104 1.06 -12.47 11.93
C GLU A 104 0.23 -11.51 12.81
N GLN A 105 0.83 -10.39 13.24
CA GLN A 105 0.22 -9.42 14.15
C GLN A 105 -0.03 -8.05 13.50
N ILE A 106 -0.28 -8.02 12.19
CA ILE A 106 -0.60 -6.79 11.48
C ILE A 106 -1.96 -6.27 11.95
N LYS A 107 -2.01 -4.97 12.26
CA LYS A 107 -3.26 -4.25 12.52
C LYS A 107 -3.55 -3.30 11.36
N ALA A 108 -4.80 -3.28 10.93
CA ALA A 108 -5.29 -2.38 9.90
C ALA A 108 -6.33 -1.43 10.50
N ASP A 109 -6.20 -0.14 10.20
CA ASP A 109 -7.17 0.90 10.52
C ASP A 109 -7.50 1.68 9.25
N TYR A 110 -8.76 2.08 9.08
CA TYR A 110 -9.20 2.83 7.91
C TYR A 110 -10.09 3.98 8.34
N ASP A 111 -9.55 5.19 8.26
CA ASP A 111 -10.25 6.42 8.65
C ASP A 111 -10.01 7.52 7.62
N ALA A 112 -11.03 8.35 7.40
CA ALA A 112 -10.97 9.51 6.50
C ALA A 112 -10.41 9.25 5.08
N GLY A 113 -10.49 8.02 4.58
CA GLY A 113 -9.96 7.63 3.27
C GLY A 113 -8.47 7.27 3.26
N VAL A 114 -7.87 7.02 4.43
CA VAL A 114 -6.48 6.58 4.59
C VAL A 114 -6.44 5.22 5.28
N LEU A 115 -5.84 4.23 4.62
CA LEU A 115 -5.61 2.91 5.20
C LEU A 115 -4.25 2.90 5.90
N THR A 116 -4.25 2.64 7.20
CA THR A 116 -3.03 2.56 8.02
C THR A 116 -2.79 1.14 8.48
N LEU A 117 -1.67 0.56 8.07
CA LEU A 117 -1.20 -0.75 8.51
C LEU A 117 -0.08 -0.56 9.53
N ARG A 118 -0.22 -1.18 10.70
CA ARG A 118 0.77 -1.20 11.78
C ARG A 118 1.30 -2.62 11.95
N ILE A 119 2.61 -2.77 11.77
CA ILE A 119 3.28 -4.07 11.77
C ILE A 119 4.32 -4.07 12.90
N PRO A 120 4.14 -4.87 13.96
CA PRO A 120 5.11 -4.95 15.05
C PRO A 120 6.47 -5.44 14.54
N ILE A 121 7.55 -4.96 15.15
CA ILE A 121 8.89 -5.51 14.94
C ILE A 121 9.02 -6.78 15.79
N ALA A 122 9.34 -7.90 15.16
CA ALA A 122 9.47 -9.19 15.82
C ALA A 122 10.52 -9.17 16.93
N GLU A 123 10.19 -9.73 18.10
CA GLU A 123 11.10 -9.81 19.25
C GLU A 123 12.43 -10.52 18.92
N ARG A 124 12.39 -11.49 17.99
CA ARG A 124 13.57 -12.23 17.50
C ARG A 124 14.53 -11.36 16.68
N ALA A 125 14.07 -10.21 16.18
CA ALA A 125 14.85 -9.25 15.43
C ALA A 125 15.61 -8.25 16.32
N LYS A 126 15.44 -8.30 17.64
CA LYS A 126 16.26 -7.50 18.55
C LYS A 126 17.73 -7.91 18.41
N PRO A 127 18.67 -6.96 18.26
CA PRO A 127 20.08 -7.27 18.03
C PRO A 127 20.62 -8.12 19.18
N ARG A 128 21.05 -9.35 18.88
CA ARG A 128 21.76 -10.20 19.83
C ARG A 128 23.19 -9.70 19.98
N LYS A 129 23.57 -9.26 21.18
CA LYS A 129 24.96 -8.93 21.49
C LYS A 129 25.77 -10.23 21.50
N ILE A 130 26.70 -10.38 20.55
CA ILE A 130 27.66 -11.50 20.54
C ILE A 130 28.89 -11.06 21.33
N SER A 131 29.13 -11.71 22.47
CA SER A 131 30.37 -11.54 23.21
C SER A 131 31.45 -12.43 22.62
N ILE A 132 32.62 -11.87 22.29
CA ILE A 132 33.79 -12.63 21.84
C ILE A 132 34.42 -13.31 23.07
N GLY A 133 34.51 -14.63 23.07
CA GLY A 133 35.22 -15.39 24.10
C GLY A 133 36.73 -15.30 23.88
N SER A 134 37.47 -14.76 24.85
CA SER A 134 38.93 -14.86 24.88
C SER A 134 39.34 -16.24 25.42
N GLY A 135 39.48 -17.23 24.53
CA GLY A 135 40.09 -18.51 24.87
C GLY A 135 41.60 -18.35 25.00
N SER A 136 42.11 -18.18 26.22
CA SER A 136 43.52 -18.38 26.54
C SER A 136 43.76 -19.87 26.79
N ASP A 137 44.11 -20.62 25.73
CA ASP A 137 44.80 -21.90 25.90
C ASP A 137 45.92 -21.97 24.87
N ARG A 138 47.04 -21.32 25.22
CA ARG A 138 48.34 -21.55 24.59
C ARG A 138 48.88 -22.86 25.15
N LYS A 139 48.71 -23.96 24.42
CA LYS A 139 49.54 -25.16 24.66
C LYS A 139 50.86 -24.99 23.92
N GLU A 140 51.88 -24.62 24.68
CA GLU A 140 53.26 -24.93 24.32
C GLU A 140 53.43 -26.44 24.20
N ILE A 141 54.08 -26.88 23.13
CA ILE A 141 54.63 -28.21 23.00
C ILE A 141 56.14 -28.05 23.11
N SER A 142 56.70 -28.44 24.26
CA SER A 142 58.12 -28.70 24.45
C SER A 142 58.43 -30.17 24.12
N GLY A 143 59.59 -30.40 23.51
CA GLY A 143 60.27 -31.69 23.47
C GLY A 143 60.14 -32.43 22.15
#